data_AF-A0A534S5R9-F1
#
_entry.id   AF-A0A534S5R9-F1
#
_cell.length_a   1.000
_cell.length_b   1.000
_cell.length_c   1.000
_cell.angle_alpha   90.00
_cell.angle_beta   90.00
_cell.angle_gamma   90.00
#
_symmetry.space_group_name_H-M   'P 1'
#
loop_
_entity.id
_entity.type
_entity.pdbx_description
1 polymer ?
#
loop_
_entity_poly.entity_id
_entity_poly.type
_entity_poly.pdbx_seq_one_letter_code
_entity_poly.pdbx_strand_id
1 'polypeptide(L)'
;MPRTAWVIACAVVCLGSARAAPPPCPALATVLVFADNRSAQPGLTLAVDGELLDPAATCAAGGATTYHATLACAGTGVVRCGTVTGLRPGAWVNRLAVTVTGSDPQEVSQRAAFLANGAGGASNVLVWTVYPRTFVVPAATETGLRTTLAAASDYTAANPGAALVTFSRAAFPGKDAPQTIDLSRHICDPDGFPAGVCVTGSRVVVVGLDARGDRGGVILATATDASVVRIYGSDDVLRGLVLAGTRAPNLAVQRDAVAFVGAGARRNRLEQSLVTGPTVGDGVSIERV
;
A
#
# COMPACT_ATOMS: atom_id res chain seq x y z
N MET A 1 31.44 -41.68 -61.37
CA MET A 1 30.76 -42.24 -60.18
C MET A 1 30.14 -41.10 -59.39
N PRO A 2 28.83 -40.86 -59.48
CA PRO A 2 28.19 -39.74 -58.77
C PRO A 2 27.87 -40.15 -57.33
N ARG A 3 28.22 -39.29 -56.37
CA ARG A 3 27.87 -39.42 -54.95
C ARG A 3 26.53 -38.72 -54.70
N THR A 4 25.51 -39.51 -54.40
CA THR A 4 24.16 -39.06 -54.05
C THR A 4 24.18 -38.46 -52.64
N ALA A 5 24.03 -37.15 -52.52
CA ALA A 5 23.86 -36.45 -51.25
C ALA A 5 22.40 -36.57 -50.80
N TRP A 6 22.16 -37.20 -49.65
CA TRP A 6 20.85 -37.27 -49.00
C TRP A 6 20.63 -35.99 -48.19
N VAL A 7 19.63 -35.20 -48.58
CA VAL A 7 19.14 -34.06 -47.79
C VAL A 7 18.10 -34.60 -46.82
N ILE A 8 18.44 -34.65 -45.53
CA ILE A 8 17.49 -34.95 -44.44
C ILE A 8 16.76 -33.65 -44.12
N ALA A 9 15.46 -33.60 -44.45
CA ALA A 9 14.57 -32.53 -44.04
C ALA A 9 14.13 -32.76 -42.58
N CYS A 10 14.68 -31.98 -41.64
CA CYS A 10 14.18 -31.94 -40.26
C CYS A 10 12.87 -31.15 -40.22
N ALA A 11 11.74 -31.85 -40.09
CA ALA A 11 10.46 -31.24 -39.74
C ALA A 11 10.50 -30.78 -38.28
N VAL A 12 10.60 -29.47 -38.05
CA VAL A 12 10.43 -28.86 -36.73
C VAL A 12 8.93 -28.89 -36.41
N VAL A 13 8.52 -29.86 -35.60
CA VAL A 13 7.18 -29.91 -35.01
C VAL A 13 7.15 -28.86 -33.88
N CYS A 14 6.54 -27.71 -34.15
CA CYS A 14 6.16 -26.75 -33.11
C CYS A 14 5.07 -27.39 -32.25
N LEU A 15 5.47 -28.09 -31.19
CA LEU A 15 4.59 -28.48 -30.09
C LEU A 15 4.16 -27.21 -29.35
N GLY A 16 3.17 -26.52 -29.89
CA GLY A 16 2.48 -25.44 -29.18
C GLY A 16 1.88 -26.03 -27.91
N SER A 17 2.36 -25.58 -26.75
CA SER A 17 1.78 -25.95 -25.46
C SER A 17 0.35 -25.39 -25.41
N ALA A 18 -0.65 -26.20 -25.74
CA ALA A 18 -2.03 -25.85 -25.54
C ALA A 18 -2.25 -25.67 -24.04
N ARG A 19 -2.34 -24.41 -23.58
CA ARG A 19 -2.81 -24.13 -22.22
C ARG A 19 -4.22 -24.70 -22.11
N ALA A 20 -4.40 -25.69 -21.24
CA ALA A 20 -5.72 -26.17 -20.90
C ALA A 20 -6.59 -24.98 -20.48
N ALA A 21 -7.80 -24.89 -21.03
CA ALA A 21 -8.74 -23.87 -20.64
C ALA A 21 -9.02 -23.98 -19.13
N PRO A 22 -9.12 -22.87 -18.39
CA PRO A 22 -9.40 -22.94 -16.97
C PRO A 22 -10.76 -23.63 -16.73
N PRO A 23 -10.92 -24.39 -15.63
CA PRO A 23 -12.20 -25.02 -15.31
C PRO A 23 -13.27 -23.96 -15.01
N PRO A 24 -14.57 -24.26 -15.20
CA PRO A 24 -15.63 -23.31 -14.89
C PRO A 24 -15.69 -22.98 -13.40
N CYS A 25 -16.05 -21.73 -13.09
CA CYS A 25 -16.25 -21.32 -11.69
C CYS A 25 -17.46 -22.06 -11.09
N PRO A 26 -17.31 -22.63 -9.89
CA PRO A 26 -18.40 -23.39 -9.25
C PRO A 26 -19.58 -22.48 -8.83
N ALA A 27 -19.31 -21.20 -8.59
CA ALA A 27 -20.30 -20.14 -8.38
C ALA A 27 -19.66 -18.76 -8.60
N LEU A 28 -20.48 -17.71 -8.64
CA LEU A 28 -20.00 -16.32 -8.58
C LEU A 28 -19.65 -15.93 -7.15
N ALA A 29 -18.87 -14.86 -7.02
CA ALA A 29 -18.50 -14.22 -5.77
C ALA A 29 -19.46 -13.07 -5.42
N THR A 30 -19.73 -12.94 -4.13
CA THR A 30 -20.51 -11.90 -3.46
C THR A 30 -19.70 -11.42 -2.27
N VAL A 31 -19.55 -10.12 -2.15
CA VAL A 31 -18.70 -9.43 -1.18
C VAL A 31 -19.53 -8.51 -0.32
N LEU A 32 -19.43 -8.68 0.99
CA LEU A 32 -19.98 -7.74 1.96
C LEU A 32 -18.97 -6.62 2.20
N VAL A 33 -19.43 -5.37 2.10
CA VAL A 33 -18.58 -4.20 2.29
C VAL A 33 -18.90 -3.56 3.63
N PHE A 34 -17.85 -3.37 4.44
CA PHE A 34 -17.90 -2.74 5.75
C PHE A 34 -16.99 -1.52 5.80
N ALA A 35 -17.37 -0.52 6.59
CA ALA A 35 -16.50 0.55 7.02
C ALA A 35 -16.20 0.38 8.50
N ASP A 36 -14.94 0.46 8.91
CA ASP A 36 -14.57 0.84 10.27
C ASP A 36 -14.50 2.37 10.30
N ASN A 37 -15.66 3.01 10.54
CA ASN A 37 -15.80 4.45 10.58
C ASN A 37 -15.26 5.00 11.91
N ARG A 38 -14.00 5.44 11.89
CA ARG A 38 -13.34 6.06 13.05
C ARG A 38 -13.50 7.57 13.09
N SER A 39 -14.31 8.15 12.20
CA SER A 39 -14.67 9.56 12.23
C SER A 39 -15.80 9.84 13.21
N ALA A 40 -16.03 11.12 13.51
CA ALA A 40 -17.18 11.55 14.30
C ALA A 40 -18.47 11.66 13.46
N GLN A 41 -18.41 11.41 12.14
CA GLN A 41 -19.58 11.56 11.28
C GLN A 41 -20.55 10.38 11.47
N PRO A 42 -21.85 10.64 11.65
CA PRO A 42 -22.86 9.59 11.86
C PRO A 42 -23.18 8.81 10.58
N GLY A 43 -22.72 9.28 9.43
CA GLY A 43 -22.87 8.60 8.15
C GLY A 43 -21.80 9.00 7.16
N LEU A 44 -21.48 8.08 6.26
CA LEU A 44 -20.48 8.23 5.21
C LEU A 44 -21.04 7.71 3.89
N THR A 45 -20.57 8.29 2.79
CA THR A 45 -20.78 7.73 1.45
C THR A 45 -19.44 7.23 0.94
N LEU A 46 -19.34 5.92 0.72
CA LEU A 46 -18.14 5.30 0.15
C LEU A 46 -18.34 5.10 -1.34
N ALA A 47 -17.42 5.59 -2.16
CA ALA A 47 -17.24 5.10 -3.51
C ALA A 47 -16.25 3.94 -3.46
N VAL A 48 -16.67 2.76 -3.88
CA VAL A 48 -15.84 1.57 -3.96
C VAL A 48 -15.81 1.06 -5.39
N ASP A 49 -14.64 0.67 -5.85
CA ASP A 49 -14.47 0.00 -7.11
C ASP A 49 -13.46 -1.13 -7.01
N GLY A 50 -13.45 -2.02 -7.99
CA GLY A 50 -12.47 -3.08 -8.04
C GLY A 50 -12.31 -3.68 -9.41
N GLU A 51 -11.18 -4.34 -9.58
CA GLU A 51 -10.74 -4.97 -10.83
C GLU A 51 -10.03 -6.30 -10.52
N LEU A 52 -10.36 -7.32 -11.29
CA LEU A 52 -9.73 -8.63 -11.21
C LEU A 52 -8.32 -8.57 -11.82
N LEU A 53 -7.29 -8.90 -11.04
CA LEU A 53 -5.88 -8.70 -11.42
C LEU A 53 -5.44 -9.56 -12.61
N ASP A 54 -5.85 -10.82 -12.62
CA ASP A 54 -5.53 -11.74 -13.72
C ASP A 54 -6.75 -12.64 -13.99
N PRO A 55 -7.58 -12.27 -14.98
CA PRO A 55 -8.74 -13.08 -15.37
C PRO A 55 -8.39 -14.47 -15.90
N ALA A 56 -7.15 -14.70 -16.34
CA ALA A 56 -6.68 -15.99 -16.85
C ALA A 56 -6.12 -16.90 -15.74
N ALA A 57 -5.74 -16.33 -14.58
CA ALA A 57 -5.28 -17.08 -13.41
C ALA A 57 -6.41 -17.59 -12.50
N THR A 58 -7.67 -17.49 -12.94
CA THR A 58 -8.84 -17.97 -12.20
C THR A 58 -9.67 -18.94 -13.04
N CYS A 59 -10.74 -19.46 -12.46
CA CYS A 59 -11.72 -20.28 -13.14
C CYS A 59 -12.38 -19.52 -14.31
N ALA A 60 -12.67 -20.24 -15.40
CA ALA A 60 -13.29 -19.69 -16.59
C ALA A 60 -14.81 -19.68 -16.43
N ALA A 61 -15.40 -18.58 -15.97
CA ALA A 61 -16.85 -18.41 -16.04
C ALA A 61 -17.27 -16.96 -16.30
N GLY A 62 -18.58 -16.78 -16.43
CA GLY A 62 -19.22 -15.46 -16.38
C GLY A 62 -18.99 -14.74 -15.05
N GLY A 63 -19.68 -13.62 -14.87
CA GLY A 63 -19.45 -12.70 -13.76
C GLY A 63 -18.53 -11.56 -14.15
N ALA A 64 -18.67 -10.45 -13.43
CA ALA A 64 -17.95 -9.24 -13.70
C ALA A 64 -16.47 -9.37 -13.29
N THR A 65 -15.58 -8.79 -14.09
CA THR A 65 -14.15 -8.62 -13.78
C THR A 65 -13.82 -7.22 -13.28
N THR A 66 -14.82 -6.33 -13.24
CA THR A 66 -14.76 -5.00 -12.65
C THR A 66 -16.06 -4.71 -11.91
N TYR A 67 -16.02 -3.82 -10.93
CA TYR A 67 -17.23 -3.29 -10.31
C TYR A 67 -17.03 -1.84 -9.87
N HIS A 68 -18.13 -1.10 -9.79
CA HIS A 68 -18.19 0.24 -9.22
C HIS A 68 -19.49 0.35 -8.42
N ALA A 69 -19.42 0.84 -7.18
CA ALA A 69 -20.58 1.03 -6.32
C ALA A 69 -20.40 2.24 -5.41
N THR A 70 -21.52 2.91 -5.13
CA THR A 70 -21.59 3.96 -4.10
C THR A 70 -22.47 3.44 -2.97
N LEU A 71 -21.92 3.37 -1.76
CA LEU A 71 -22.54 2.73 -0.61
C LEU A 71 -22.69 3.75 0.52
N ALA A 72 -23.90 3.85 1.09
CA ALA A 72 -24.15 4.64 2.28
C ALA A 72 -23.89 3.78 3.52
N CYS A 73 -23.02 4.25 4.40
CA CYS A 73 -22.74 3.64 5.69
C CYS A 73 -23.34 4.51 6.79
N ALA A 74 -24.09 3.93 7.72
CA ALA A 74 -24.64 4.63 8.88
C ALA A 74 -23.99 4.11 10.18
N GLY A 75 -23.61 5.02 11.06
CA GLY A 75 -22.98 4.74 12.34
C GLY A 75 -21.46 4.92 12.36
N THR A 76 -20.88 4.80 13.55
CA THR A 76 -19.44 4.80 13.83
C THR A 76 -18.95 3.39 14.18
N GLY A 77 -17.64 3.16 14.13
CA GLY A 77 -17.04 1.83 14.27
C GLY A 77 -17.29 0.94 13.05
N VAL A 78 -17.28 -0.38 13.24
CA VAL A 78 -17.49 -1.35 12.15
C VAL A 78 -18.97 -1.42 11.77
N VAL A 79 -19.32 -0.89 10.60
CA VAL A 79 -20.69 -0.82 10.07
C VAL A 79 -20.77 -1.48 8.70
N ARG A 80 -21.89 -2.15 8.42
CA ARG A 80 -22.16 -2.74 7.11
C ARG A 80 -22.69 -1.66 6.16
N CYS A 81 -22.04 -1.48 5.03
CA CYS A 81 -22.38 -0.47 4.03
C CYS A 81 -23.17 -1.03 2.85
N GLY A 82 -22.97 -2.30 2.51
CA GLY A 82 -23.68 -2.93 1.40
C GLY A 82 -23.09 -4.26 0.96
N THR A 83 -23.46 -4.66 -0.25
CA THR A 83 -23.05 -5.91 -0.87
C THR A 83 -22.75 -5.67 -2.35
N VAL A 84 -21.67 -6.25 -2.87
CA VAL A 84 -21.37 -6.33 -4.32
C VAL A 84 -21.51 -7.79 -4.74
N THR A 85 -22.30 -8.07 -5.79
CA THR A 85 -22.62 -9.43 -6.22
C THR A 85 -22.17 -9.69 -7.66
N GLY A 86 -22.21 -10.95 -8.08
CA GLY A 86 -21.98 -11.32 -9.48
C GLY A 86 -20.53 -11.19 -9.94
N LEU A 87 -19.57 -11.18 -9.01
CA LEU A 87 -18.15 -11.03 -9.32
C LEU A 87 -17.56 -12.38 -9.72
N ARG A 88 -16.56 -12.37 -10.60
CA ARG A 88 -15.75 -13.56 -10.84
C ARG A 88 -14.84 -13.84 -9.61
N PRO A 89 -14.79 -15.08 -9.09
CA PRO A 89 -13.80 -15.45 -8.07
C PRO A 89 -12.36 -15.20 -8.55
N GLY A 90 -11.45 -14.85 -7.66
CA GLY A 90 -10.04 -14.62 -7.97
C GLY A 90 -9.39 -13.54 -7.12
N ALA A 91 -8.22 -13.07 -7.53
CA ALA A 91 -7.49 -11.99 -6.87
C ALA A 91 -7.90 -10.62 -7.44
N TRP A 92 -8.36 -9.73 -6.57
CA TRP A 92 -8.88 -8.41 -6.92
C TRP A 92 -8.02 -7.31 -6.32
N VAL A 93 -7.86 -6.21 -7.06
CA VAL A 93 -7.59 -4.92 -6.45
C VAL A 93 -8.92 -4.23 -6.19
N ASN A 94 -9.06 -3.68 -4.99
CA ASN A 94 -10.21 -2.90 -4.56
C ASN A 94 -9.73 -1.51 -4.18
N ARG A 95 -10.54 -0.51 -4.47
CA ARG A 95 -10.26 0.90 -4.22
C ARG A 95 -11.42 1.52 -3.46
N LEU A 96 -11.07 2.46 -2.59
CA LEU A 96 -11.97 3.27 -1.80
C LEU A 96 -11.68 4.73 -2.09
N ALA A 97 -12.74 5.51 -2.30
CA ALA A 97 -12.73 6.95 -2.16
C ALA A 97 -13.84 7.37 -1.18
N VAL A 98 -13.46 8.17 -0.18
CA VAL A 98 -14.39 8.75 0.81
C VAL A 98 -13.87 10.11 1.25
N THR A 99 -14.77 11.05 1.51
CA THR A 99 -14.41 12.36 2.07
C THR A 99 -15.03 12.48 3.46
N VAL A 100 -14.18 12.74 4.45
CA VAL A 100 -14.60 13.07 5.83
C VAL A 100 -14.54 14.58 6.00
N THR A 101 -15.52 15.18 6.69
CA THR A 101 -15.56 16.63 6.87
C THR A 101 -14.25 17.17 7.44
N GLY A 102 -13.71 18.19 6.78
CA GLY A 102 -12.44 18.82 7.13
C GLY A 102 -11.20 18.08 6.63
N SER A 103 -11.32 16.86 6.11
CA SER A 103 -10.18 16.09 5.58
C SER A 103 -9.96 16.32 4.09
N ASP A 104 -8.74 16.05 3.63
CA ASP A 104 -8.51 15.74 2.22
C ASP A 104 -9.25 14.43 1.84
N PRO A 105 -9.49 14.18 0.54
CA PRO A 105 -10.06 12.91 0.09
C PRO A 105 -9.21 11.72 0.55
N GLN A 106 -9.86 10.73 1.16
CA GLN A 106 -9.23 9.47 1.48
C GLN A 106 -9.37 8.54 0.28
N GLU A 107 -8.26 8.36 -0.45
CA GLU A 107 -8.15 7.42 -1.54
C GLU A 107 -7.15 6.31 -1.20
N VAL A 108 -7.65 5.10 -1.01
CA VAL A 108 -6.82 3.94 -0.65
C VAL A 108 -7.18 2.73 -1.46
N SER A 109 -6.23 1.81 -1.62
CA SER A 109 -6.40 0.56 -2.33
C SER A 109 -5.97 -0.62 -1.48
N GLN A 110 -6.60 -1.77 -1.66
CA GLN A 110 -6.17 -3.03 -1.06
C GLN A 110 -6.42 -4.20 -2.01
N ARG A 111 -5.60 -5.24 -1.89
CA ARG A 111 -5.80 -6.50 -2.61
C ARG A 111 -6.53 -7.49 -1.73
N ALA A 112 -7.48 -8.22 -2.31
CA ALA A 112 -8.20 -9.28 -1.63
C ALA A 112 -8.53 -10.41 -2.62
N ALA A 113 -8.61 -11.64 -2.12
CA ALA A 113 -9.11 -12.76 -2.90
C ALA A 113 -10.60 -12.95 -2.62
N PHE A 114 -11.42 -13.02 -3.67
CA PHE A 114 -12.83 -13.34 -3.58
C PHE A 114 -13.06 -14.78 -4.02
N LEU A 115 -13.70 -15.55 -3.15
CA LEU A 115 -14.02 -16.95 -3.34
C LEU A 115 -15.46 -17.12 -3.82
N ALA A 116 -15.72 -18.21 -4.54
CA ALA A 116 -17.05 -18.56 -5.00
C ALA A 116 -18.01 -18.85 -3.82
N ASN A 117 -19.24 -18.33 -3.87
CA ASN A 117 -20.26 -18.56 -2.84
C ASN A 117 -21.00 -19.91 -3.00
N GLY A 118 -20.29 -20.99 -3.34
CA GLY A 118 -20.89 -22.32 -3.59
C GLY A 118 -21.59 -22.93 -2.36
N ALA A 119 -22.06 -24.17 -2.47
CA ALA A 119 -22.70 -24.91 -1.38
C ALA A 119 -21.70 -25.12 -0.21
N GLY A 120 -21.72 -24.22 0.77
CA GLY A 120 -20.70 -24.08 1.82
C GLY A 120 -20.37 -22.61 2.14
N GLY A 121 -20.75 -21.68 1.25
CA GLY A 121 -20.87 -20.24 1.49
C GLY A 121 -19.61 -19.55 1.98
N ALA A 122 -18.62 -19.31 1.11
CA ALA A 122 -17.53 -18.41 1.46
C ALA A 122 -18.07 -17.01 1.80
N SER A 123 -17.71 -16.47 2.96
CA SER A 123 -18.04 -15.09 3.34
C SER A 123 -16.90 -14.18 2.89
N ASN A 124 -17.05 -13.57 1.71
CA ASN A 124 -16.10 -12.55 1.26
C ASN A 124 -16.46 -11.23 1.95
N VAL A 125 -15.49 -10.66 2.66
CA VAL A 125 -15.66 -9.41 3.41
C VAL A 125 -14.57 -8.45 3.00
N LEU A 126 -14.96 -7.22 2.68
CA LEU A 126 -14.06 -6.10 2.45
C LEU A 126 -14.29 -5.06 3.54
N VAL A 127 -13.29 -4.83 4.38
CA VAL A 127 -13.34 -3.84 5.45
C VAL A 127 -12.44 -2.66 5.09
N TRP A 128 -12.99 -1.46 5.20
CA TRP A 128 -12.27 -0.21 4.97
C TRP A 128 -12.18 0.59 6.26
N THR A 129 -10.97 0.90 6.73
CA THR A 129 -10.80 1.88 7.80
C THR A 129 -10.98 3.28 7.24
N VAL A 130 -11.96 4.02 7.75
CA VAL A 130 -12.14 5.43 7.44
C VAL A 130 -11.54 6.25 8.58
N TYR A 131 -10.51 7.03 8.27
CA TYR A 131 -9.77 7.80 9.27
C TYR A 131 -10.48 9.11 9.58
N PRO A 132 -10.46 9.58 10.85
CA PRO A 132 -11.08 10.85 11.22
C PRO A 132 -10.42 12.06 10.57
N ARG A 133 -9.15 11.94 10.14
CA ARG A 133 -8.42 12.97 9.40
C ARG A 133 -7.53 12.35 8.34
N THR A 134 -7.63 12.86 7.12
CA THR A 134 -6.71 12.54 6.01
C THR A 134 -5.96 13.78 5.55
N PHE A 135 -4.68 13.60 5.26
CA PHE A 135 -3.81 14.58 4.61
C PHE A 135 -3.18 13.97 3.36
N VAL A 136 -3.05 14.76 2.29
CA VAL A 136 -2.43 14.33 1.03
C VAL A 136 -1.09 15.05 0.83
N VAL A 137 -0.02 14.29 0.57
CA VAL A 137 1.25 14.85 0.10
C VAL A 137 1.08 15.28 -1.36
N PRO A 138 1.18 16.58 -1.68
CA PRO A 138 0.72 17.11 -2.96
C PRO A 138 1.72 16.92 -4.11
N ALA A 139 3.01 16.79 -3.79
CA ALA A 139 4.10 16.71 -4.77
C ALA A 139 5.28 15.89 -4.24
N ALA A 140 6.12 15.37 -5.14
CA ALA A 140 7.36 14.66 -4.81
C ALA A 140 8.47 15.62 -4.34
N THR A 141 8.23 16.26 -3.19
CA THR A 141 9.17 17.22 -2.57
C THR A 141 9.33 16.92 -1.09
N GLU A 142 10.54 17.15 -0.57
CA GLU A 142 10.82 16.99 0.85
C GLU A 142 9.94 17.90 1.72
N THR A 143 9.81 19.18 1.34
CA THR A 143 8.97 20.14 2.06
C THR A 143 7.52 19.68 2.13
N GLY A 144 6.94 19.23 1.02
CA GLY A 144 5.57 18.72 0.98
C GLY A 144 5.37 17.53 1.94
N LEU A 145 6.28 16.55 1.91
CA LEU A 145 6.23 15.41 2.82
C LEU A 145 6.32 15.84 4.29
N ARG A 146 7.32 16.66 4.65
CA ARG A 146 7.55 17.08 6.04
C ARG A 146 6.39 17.90 6.59
N THR A 147 5.88 18.86 5.82
CA THR A 147 4.73 19.68 6.23
C THR A 147 3.50 18.82 6.47
N THR A 148 3.22 17.86 5.58
CA THR A 148 2.08 16.94 5.74
C THR A 148 2.24 16.03 6.97
N LEU A 149 3.42 15.49 7.22
CA LEU A 149 3.69 14.66 8.41
C LEU A 149 3.60 15.45 9.71
N ALA A 150 4.07 16.71 9.71
CA ALA A 150 3.94 17.61 10.85
C ALA A 150 2.46 17.89 11.15
N ALA A 151 1.67 18.27 10.14
CA ALA A 151 0.23 18.51 10.30
C ALA A 151 -0.54 17.28 10.80
N ALA A 152 -0.17 16.07 10.32
CA ALA A 152 -0.74 14.82 10.82
C ALA A 152 -0.36 14.57 12.29
N SER A 153 0.87 14.85 12.68
CA SER A 153 1.35 14.71 14.06
C SER A 153 0.68 15.72 15.01
N ASP A 154 0.52 16.97 14.58
CA ASP A 154 -0.19 18.00 15.35
C ASP A 154 -1.66 17.61 15.57
N TYR A 155 -2.30 17.07 14.53
CA TYR A 155 -3.66 16.56 14.65
C TYR A 155 -3.75 15.43 15.69
N THR A 156 -2.87 14.42 15.61
CA THR A 156 -2.92 13.28 16.54
C THR A 156 -2.42 13.62 17.94
N ALA A 157 -1.66 14.71 18.13
CA ALA A 157 -1.37 15.24 19.45
C ALA A 157 -2.62 15.85 20.10
N ALA A 158 -3.44 16.56 19.31
CA ALA A 158 -4.66 17.21 19.79
C ALA A 158 -5.88 16.29 19.85
N ASN A 159 -5.86 15.13 19.17
CA ASN A 159 -7.03 14.26 19.00
C ASN A 159 -6.71 12.79 19.32
N PRO A 160 -7.69 12.02 19.83
CA PRO A 160 -7.47 10.60 20.15
C PRO A 160 -7.42 9.67 18.91
N GLY A 161 -7.92 10.12 17.77
CA GLY A 161 -7.97 9.33 16.53
C GLY A 161 -6.66 9.34 15.74
N ALA A 162 -6.45 8.31 14.93
CA ALA A 162 -5.32 8.23 14.01
C ALA A 162 -5.51 9.18 12.80
N ALA A 163 -4.41 9.72 12.28
CA ALA A 163 -4.39 10.46 11.02
C ALA A 163 -3.88 9.56 9.89
N LEU A 164 -4.51 9.68 8.71
CA LEU A 164 -4.03 9.08 7.48
C LEU A 164 -3.24 10.12 6.67
N VAL A 165 -2.07 9.71 6.19
CA VAL A 165 -1.28 10.43 5.19
C VAL A 165 -1.23 9.59 3.93
N THR A 166 -1.68 10.16 2.82
CA THR A 166 -1.60 9.55 1.48
C THR A 166 -0.82 10.45 0.53
N PHE A 167 -0.66 10.00 -0.71
CA PHE A 167 0.08 10.72 -1.74
C PHE A 167 -0.85 11.02 -2.92
N SER A 168 -0.75 12.24 -3.47
CA SER A 168 -1.55 12.63 -4.63
C SER A 168 -1.29 11.69 -5.80
N ARG A 169 -2.34 11.06 -6.35
CA ARG A 169 -2.21 10.17 -7.51
C ARG A 169 -1.70 10.87 -8.77
N ALA A 170 -1.89 12.19 -8.86
CA ALA A 170 -1.35 12.98 -9.97
C ALA A 170 0.17 13.16 -9.84
N ALA A 171 0.67 13.38 -8.63
CA ALA A 171 2.10 13.52 -8.38
C ALA A 171 2.81 12.18 -8.25
N PHE A 172 2.12 11.12 -7.80
CA PHE A 172 2.67 9.78 -7.56
C PHE A 172 1.81 8.74 -8.33
N PRO A 173 2.03 8.58 -9.64
CA PRO A 173 1.16 7.78 -10.50
C PRO A 173 1.22 6.27 -10.24
N GLY A 174 2.27 5.77 -9.57
CA GLY A 174 2.35 4.40 -9.10
C GLY A 174 3.65 3.71 -9.48
N LYS A 175 3.72 2.39 -9.25
CA LYS A 175 4.96 1.60 -9.39
C LYS A 175 5.57 1.66 -10.80
N ASP A 176 4.75 1.81 -11.83
CA ASP A 176 5.20 1.85 -13.23
C ASP A 176 5.82 3.21 -13.62
N ALA A 177 5.63 4.24 -12.79
CA ALA A 177 6.22 5.56 -12.94
C ALA A 177 6.59 6.12 -11.55
N PRO A 178 7.56 5.48 -10.87
CA PRO A 178 7.86 5.76 -9.47
C PRO A 178 8.41 7.17 -9.29
N GLN A 179 8.12 7.78 -8.14
CA GLN A 179 8.66 9.09 -7.78
C GLN A 179 9.50 9.00 -6.53
N THR A 180 10.64 9.68 -6.57
CA THR A 180 11.57 9.75 -5.44
C THR A 180 11.45 11.10 -4.76
N ILE A 181 11.32 11.08 -3.44
CA ILE A 181 11.54 12.23 -2.58
C ILE A 181 12.93 12.08 -1.99
N ASP A 182 13.85 12.91 -2.45
CA ASP A 182 15.20 13.01 -1.89
C ASP A 182 15.14 13.78 -0.58
N LEU A 183 15.59 13.13 0.50
CA LEU A 183 15.52 13.66 1.85
C LEU A 183 16.89 14.18 2.27
N SER A 184 16.94 15.47 2.58
CA SER A 184 18.09 16.09 3.23
C SER A 184 18.28 15.56 4.65
N ARG A 185 19.54 15.61 5.09
CA ARG A 185 19.96 15.23 6.45
C ARG A 185 19.33 16.17 7.47
N HIS A 186 18.56 15.63 8.40
CA HIS A 186 18.02 16.35 9.55
C HIS A 186 18.42 15.65 10.85
N ILE A 187 18.77 16.42 11.88
CA ILE A 187 19.05 15.86 13.20
C ILE A 187 17.72 15.60 13.90
N CYS A 188 17.48 14.35 14.32
CA CYS A 188 16.29 14.02 15.08
C CYS A 188 16.51 14.29 16.57
N ASP A 189 15.52 14.89 17.20
CA ASP A 189 15.37 14.90 18.65
C ASP A 189 14.49 13.71 19.09
N PRO A 190 14.79 13.07 20.23
CA PRO A 190 15.75 13.49 21.25
C PRO A 190 17.16 12.89 21.17
N ASP A 191 17.44 11.99 20.22
CA ASP A 191 18.67 11.17 20.25
C ASP A 191 19.88 11.79 19.52
N GLY A 192 19.68 12.88 18.79
CA GLY A 192 20.73 13.58 18.04
C GLY A 192 21.21 12.83 16.79
N PHE A 193 20.54 11.75 16.38
CA PHE A 193 20.93 10.97 15.21
C PHE A 193 20.35 11.55 13.91
N PRO A 194 21.09 11.53 12.79
CA PRO A 194 20.60 12.06 11.53
C PRO A 194 19.60 11.12 10.84
N ALA A 195 18.50 11.69 10.34
CA ALA A 195 17.55 11.02 9.46
C ALA A 195 17.04 11.93 8.34
N GLY A 196 16.54 11.32 7.27
CA GLY A 196 15.74 11.99 6.26
C GLY A 196 14.37 12.41 6.81
N VAL A 197 13.72 11.60 7.65
CA VAL A 197 12.46 11.93 8.32
C VAL A 197 12.49 11.46 9.78
N CYS A 198 12.07 12.34 10.70
CA CYS A 198 11.85 12.01 12.10
C CYS A 198 10.35 11.95 12.35
N VAL A 199 9.83 10.78 12.73
CA VAL A 199 8.42 10.58 13.07
C VAL A 199 8.29 10.58 14.58
N THR A 200 7.97 11.75 15.14
CA THR A 200 7.80 11.96 16.60
C THR A 200 6.34 11.89 17.03
N GLY A 201 5.40 12.20 16.13
CA GLY A 201 3.97 11.99 16.34
C GLY A 201 3.61 10.50 16.49
N SER A 202 2.46 10.23 17.10
CA SER A 202 1.91 8.88 17.26
C SER A 202 0.59 8.73 16.51
N ARG A 203 0.21 7.50 16.16
CA ARG A 203 -1.03 7.15 15.44
C ARG A 203 -1.09 7.77 14.03
N VAL A 204 0.06 7.94 13.38
CA VAL A 204 0.15 8.40 12.00
C VAL A 204 0.28 7.20 11.07
N VAL A 205 -0.66 7.08 10.14
CA VAL A 205 -0.68 6.01 9.13
C VAL A 205 -0.30 6.61 7.79
N VAL A 206 0.87 6.28 7.27
CA VAL A 206 1.35 6.70 5.95
C VAL A 206 1.11 5.57 4.95
N VAL A 207 0.36 5.84 3.88
CA VAL A 207 0.03 4.86 2.83
C VAL A 207 0.51 5.36 1.47
N GLY A 208 1.54 4.71 0.93
CA GLY A 208 2.09 4.95 -0.42
C GLY A 208 1.78 3.85 -1.43
N LEU A 209 0.72 3.06 -1.20
CA LEU A 209 0.23 2.10 -2.19
C LEU A 209 -0.39 2.85 -3.38
N ASP A 210 -0.10 2.39 -4.59
CA ASP A 210 -0.69 2.95 -5.81
C ASP A 210 -2.13 2.48 -6.06
N ALA A 211 -2.77 2.96 -7.13
CA ALA A 211 -4.15 2.56 -7.46
C ALA A 211 -4.35 1.06 -7.71
N ARG A 212 -3.28 0.26 -7.89
CA ARG A 212 -3.33 -1.19 -8.03
C ARG A 212 -3.07 -1.93 -6.71
N GLY A 213 -2.87 -1.20 -5.61
CA GLY A 213 -2.46 -1.77 -4.33
C GLY A 213 -1.02 -2.27 -4.33
N ASP A 214 -0.19 -1.79 -5.26
CA ASP A 214 1.24 -2.10 -5.29
C ASP A 214 2.04 -1.07 -4.50
N ARG A 215 3.11 -1.54 -3.85
CA ARG A 215 4.19 -0.69 -3.37
C ARG A 215 5.08 -0.26 -4.52
N GLY A 216 5.77 0.87 -4.37
CA GLY A 216 6.81 1.30 -5.30
C GLY A 216 6.52 2.59 -6.05
N GLY A 217 5.31 3.15 -5.96
CA GLY A 217 5.03 4.47 -6.50
C GLY A 217 5.72 5.61 -5.74
N VAL A 218 5.92 5.42 -4.44
CA VAL A 218 6.57 6.38 -3.54
C VAL A 218 7.88 5.82 -3.02
N ILE A 219 8.97 6.51 -3.33
CA ILE A 219 10.32 6.20 -2.86
C ILE A 219 10.78 7.34 -1.95
N LEU A 220 11.16 7.02 -0.71
CA LEU A 220 11.87 7.93 0.18
C LEU A 220 13.34 7.54 0.17
N ALA A 221 14.20 8.45 -0.27
CA ALA A 221 15.63 8.20 -0.39
C ALA A 221 16.43 9.21 0.43
N THR A 222 17.58 8.78 0.96
CA THR A 222 18.55 9.70 1.57
C THR A 222 19.90 9.54 0.88
N ALA A 223 20.50 10.66 0.48
CA ALA A 223 21.80 10.69 -0.20
C ALA A 223 23.00 10.78 0.77
N THR A 224 22.74 10.90 2.07
CA THR A 224 23.73 11.25 3.09
C THR A 224 23.96 10.11 4.09
N ASP A 225 24.82 10.35 5.08
CA ASP A 225 25.09 9.49 6.24
C ASP A 225 23.95 9.52 7.29
N ALA A 226 22.73 9.29 6.84
CA ALA A 226 21.50 9.39 7.63
C ALA A 226 20.62 8.14 7.47
N SER A 227 19.78 7.86 8.47
CA SER A 227 18.65 6.94 8.28
C SER A 227 17.65 7.54 7.30
N VAL A 228 16.85 6.73 6.60
CA VAL A 228 15.73 7.26 5.80
C VAL A 228 14.66 7.79 6.75
N VAL A 229 14.27 6.97 7.71
CA VAL A 229 13.24 7.31 8.70
C VAL A 229 13.66 6.84 10.09
N ARG A 230 13.49 7.70 11.09
CA ARG A 230 13.56 7.34 12.51
C ARG A 230 12.19 7.57 13.15
N ILE A 231 11.69 6.60 13.90
CA ILE A 231 10.33 6.58 14.45
C ILE A 231 10.41 6.50 15.97
N TYR A 232 9.90 7.52 16.63
CA TYR A 232 9.89 7.69 18.10
C TYR A 232 8.49 7.51 18.68
N GLY A 233 7.46 7.85 17.90
CA GLY A 233 6.06 7.72 18.26
C GLY A 233 5.54 6.28 18.28
N SER A 234 4.28 6.12 18.65
CA SER A 234 3.62 4.82 18.82
C SER A 234 2.42 4.66 17.89
N ASP A 235 2.08 3.41 17.58
CA ASP A 235 0.95 3.05 16.72
C ASP A 235 1.02 3.63 15.29
N ASP A 236 2.22 3.96 14.83
CA ASP A 236 2.48 4.47 13.49
C ASP A 236 2.57 3.33 12.47
N VAL A 237 2.12 3.59 11.26
CA VAL A 237 2.16 2.60 10.18
C VAL A 237 2.78 3.22 8.95
N LEU A 238 3.82 2.59 8.41
CA LEU A 238 4.38 2.93 7.12
C LEU A 238 4.05 1.81 6.13
N ARG A 239 3.10 2.08 5.23
CA ARG A 239 2.57 1.10 4.28
C ARG A 239 2.87 1.45 2.84
N GLY A 240 3.37 0.50 2.06
CA GLY A 240 3.50 0.64 0.61
C GLY A 240 4.68 1.51 0.13
N LEU A 241 5.56 1.92 1.02
CA LEU A 241 6.70 2.78 0.70
C LEU A 241 7.90 1.96 0.24
N VAL A 242 8.75 2.55 -0.61
CA VAL A 242 10.14 2.11 -0.77
C VAL A 242 11.01 3.04 0.08
N LEU A 243 11.75 2.47 1.03
CA LEU A 243 12.64 3.19 1.93
C LEU A 243 14.07 2.87 1.51
N ALA A 244 14.67 3.81 0.78
CA ALA A 244 15.95 3.65 0.11
C ALA A 244 17.11 4.18 0.95
N GLY A 245 17.75 3.29 1.70
CA GLY A 245 18.95 3.58 2.48
C GLY A 245 20.13 4.01 1.62
N THR A 246 21.09 4.70 2.25
CA THR A 246 22.28 5.23 1.57
C THR A 246 23.14 4.12 0.96
N ARG A 247 23.57 4.31 -0.28
CA ARG A 247 24.50 3.40 -0.97
C ARG A 247 25.95 3.84 -0.91
N ALA A 248 26.24 4.90 -0.14
CA ALA A 248 27.60 5.39 0.02
C ALA A 248 28.43 4.34 0.79
N PRO A 249 29.62 3.93 0.28
CA PRO A 249 30.46 2.92 0.93
C PRO A 249 31.25 3.49 2.11
N ASN A 250 30.65 4.38 2.91
CA ASN A 250 31.30 5.00 4.04
C ASN A 250 31.25 4.07 5.26
N LEU A 251 32.26 3.23 5.40
CA LEU A 251 32.40 2.29 6.53
C LEU A 251 32.59 3.00 7.89
N ALA A 252 32.86 4.31 7.91
CA ALA A 252 33.01 5.06 9.16
C ALA A 252 31.66 5.47 9.78
N VAL A 253 30.55 5.35 9.04
CA VAL A 253 29.22 5.75 9.53
C VAL A 253 28.21 4.65 9.23
N GLN A 254 27.90 3.84 10.25
CA GLN A 254 26.79 2.89 10.20
C GLN A 254 25.47 3.63 10.44
N ARG A 255 24.51 3.47 9.53
CA ARG A 255 23.14 3.98 9.69
C ARG A 255 22.17 2.96 9.21
N ASP A 256 21.08 2.77 9.94
CA ASP A 256 20.02 1.88 9.50
C ASP A 256 19.03 2.64 8.61
N ALA A 257 18.46 1.99 7.60
CA ALA A 257 17.51 2.69 6.71
C ALA A 257 16.24 3.10 7.48
N VAL A 258 15.75 2.25 8.40
CA VAL A 258 14.64 2.55 9.30
C VAL A 258 15.04 2.19 10.73
N ALA A 259 14.81 3.10 11.67
CA ALA A 259 15.00 2.83 13.10
C ALA A 259 13.71 3.09 13.88
N PHE A 260 13.32 2.13 14.72
CA PHE A 260 12.33 2.34 15.78
C PHE A 260 13.06 2.62 17.08
N VAL A 261 12.85 3.81 17.64
CA VAL A 261 13.78 4.38 18.62
C VAL A 261 13.11 4.63 19.96
N GLY A 262 13.67 4.02 21.00
CA GLY A 262 13.30 4.26 22.39
C GLY A 262 12.06 3.51 22.84
N ALA A 263 11.80 3.57 24.15
CA ALA A 263 10.71 2.83 24.79
C ALA A 263 9.30 3.32 24.38
N GLY A 264 9.20 4.50 23.77
CA GLY A 264 7.97 5.08 23.23
C GLY A 264 7.55 4.48 21.90
N ALA A 265 8.49 3.92 21.11
CA ALA A 265 8.27 3.44 19.76
C ALA A 265 7.52 2.09 19.69
N ARG A 266 6.29 2.05 20.20
CA ARG A 266 5.51 0.81 20.40
C ARG A 266 4.46 0.62 19.33
N ARG A 267 4.19 -0.65 19.00
CA ARG A 267 3.11 -1.09 18.08
C ARG A 267 3.16 -0.46 16.69
N ASN A 268 4.31 0.09 16.32
CA ASN A 268 4.57 0.59 14.99
C ASN A 268 4.68 -0.57 14.00
N ARG A 269 4.32 -0.33 12.74
CA ARG A 269 4.30 -1.37 11.71
C ARG A 269 4.87 -0.88 10.39
N LEU A 270 5.71 -1.71 9.78
CA LEU A 270 6.08 -1.62 8.38
C LEU A 270 5.26 -2.66 7.63
N GLU A 271 4.39 -2.22 6.73
CA GLU A 271 3.43 -3.11 6.06
C GLU A 271 3.58 -2.99 4.55
N GLN A 272 3.75 -4.10 3.84
CA GLN A 272 3.84 -4.08 2.37
C GLN A 272 4.84 -3.04 1.83
N SER A 273 5.90 -2.75 2.58
CA SER A 273 6.95 -1.79 2.21
C SER A 273 8.19 -2.54 1.73
N LEU A 274 9.04 -1.89 0.94
CA LEU A 274 10.36 -2.41 0.56
C LEU A 274 11.41 -1.52 1.23
N VAL A 275 12.25 -2.13 2.06
CA VAL A 275 13.44 -1.46 2.59
C VAL A 275 14.64 -1.93 1.78
N THR A 276 15.30 -1.02 1.08
CA THR A 276 16.63 -1.32 0.56
C THR A 276 17.63 -0.85 1.60
N GLY A 277 18.30 -1.80 2.24
CA GLY A 277 19.27 -1.51 3.28
C GLY A 277 20.40 -0.60 2.78
N PRO A 278 21.07 0.09 3.70
CA PRO A 278 22.23 0.88 3.38
C PRO A 278 23.42 -0.03 3.04
N THR A 279 24.46 0.53 2.42
CA THR A 279 25.72 -0.21 2.19
C THR A 279 26.39 -0.58 3.51
N VAL A 280 26.19 0.23 4.57
CA VAL A 280 26.76 0.02 5.90
C VAL A 280 25.69 0.30 6.96
N GLY A 281 25.19 -0.77 7.57
CA GLY A 281 24.09 -0.74 8.55
C GLY A 281 22.96 -1.71 8.18
N ASP A 282 21.92 -1.73 8.99
CA ASP A 282 20.79 -2.63 8.81
C ASP A 282 19.68 -1.98 7.97
N GLY A 283 18.85 -2.81 7.34
CA GLY A 283 17.62 -2.30 6.73
C GLY A 283 16.68 -1.70 7.79
N VAL A 284 16.47 -2.44 8.88
CA VAL A 284 15.56 -2.05 9.95
C VAL A 284 16.18 -2.39 11.29
N SER A 285 16.14 -1.46 12.24
CA SER A 285 16.62 -1.66 13.61
C SER A 285 15.58 -1.26 14.65
N ILE A 286 15.78 -1.80 15.85
CA ILE A 286 15.10 -1.37 17.08
C ILE A 286 16.19 -0.89 18.02
N GLU A 287 16.19 0.40 18.32
CA GLU A 287 17.22 1.05 19.10
C GLU A 287 16.68 1.39 20.50
N ARG A 288 17.49 1.10 21.51
CA ARG A 288 17.25 1.62 22.86
C ARG A 288 17.96 2.96 22.96
N VAL A 289 17.19 4.01 23.28
CA VAL A 289 17.74 5.30 23.74
C VAL A 289 18.23 5.12 25.17
#